data_AF-A0A4Q1ZVI8-F1
#
_entry.id   AF-A0A4Q1ZVI8-F1
#
_cell.length_a   1.000
_cell.length_b   1.000
_cell.length_c   1.000
_cell.angle_alpha   90.00
_cell.angle_beta   90.00
_cell.angle_gamma   90.00
#
_symmetry.space_group_name_H-M   'P 1'
#
loop_
_entity.id
_entity.type
_entity.pdbx_description
1 polymer ?
#
loop_
_entity_poly.entity_id
_entity_poly.type
_entity_poly.pdbx_seq_one_letter_code
_entity_poly.pdbx_strand_id
1 'polypeptide(L)'
;MFRLWGKIVKKNNIIADHTFELCAENLSSKERLNRGIEALCYHFDIQNPMWLSDNTRDIALIGKTSFKEHHYTEEIYFDYFEIEIIEDHE
;
A
#
# COMPACT_ATOMS: atom_id res chain seq x y z
N MET A 1 10.26 -6.18 13.04
CA MET A 1 10.50 -5.33 11.84
C MET A 1 9.26 -5.39 10.98
N PHE A 2 8.81 -4.25 10.43
CA PHE A 2 7.60 -4.18 9.58
C PHE A 2 8.01 -4.00 8.13
N ARG A 3 7.55 -4.88 7.23
CA ARG A 3 7.81 -4.78 5.78
C ARG A 3 6.51 -4.68 5.01
N LEU A 4 6.41 -3.64 4.19
CA LEU A 4 5.28 -3.38 3.31
C LEU A 4 5.78 -3.36 1.87
N TRP A 5 5.24 -4.22 1.02
CA TRP A 5 5.53 -4.27 -0.40
C TRP A 5 4.39 -3.65 -1.18
N GLY A 6 4.68 -2.59 -1.92
CA GLY A 6 3.74 -1.96 -2.85
C GLY A 6 4.11 -2.27 -4.28
N LYS A 7 3.12 -2.57 -5.12
CA LYS A 7 3.30 -2.78 -6.55
C LYS A 7 2.19 -2.13 -7.35
N ILE A 8 2.58 -1.49 -8.44
CA ILE A 8 1.69 -0.87 -9.41
C ILE A 8 1.59 -1.79 -10.61
N VAL A 9 0.37 -2.21 -10.90
CA VAL A 9 0.07 -3.06 -12.07
C VAL A 9 -0.72 -2.23 -13.07
N LYS A 10 -0.34 -2.35 -14.34
CA LYS A 10 -1.02 -1.75 -15.48
C LYS A 10 -1.11 -2.77 -16.60
N LYS A 11 -2.30 -3.01 -17.15
CA LYS A 11 -2.50 -4.01 -18.23
C LYS A 11 -1.83 -5.35 -17.92
N ASN A 12 -2.03 -5.88 -16.72
CA ASN A 12 -1.46 -7.17 -16.29
C ASN A 12 0.09 -7.24 -16.24
N ASN A 13 0.76 -6.08 -16.26
CA ASN A 13 2.21 -5.96 -16.11
C ASN A 13 2.52 -5.12 -14.88
N ILE A 14 3.47 -5.57 -14.05
CA ILE A 14 3.97 -4.76 -12.94
C ILE A 14 4.88 -3.70 -13.55
N ILE A 15 4.50 -2.43 -13.41
CA ILE A 15 5.27 -1.30 -13.97
C ILE A 15 6.26 -0.74 -12.96
N ALA A 16 5.93 -0.86 -11.67
CA ALA A 16 6.77 -0.42 -10.58
C ALA A 16 6.42 -1.22 -9.34
N ASP A 17 7.43 -1.56 -8.55
CA ASP A 17 7.26 -2.14 -7.23
C ASP A 17 8.31 -1.57 -6.29
N HIS A 18 7.97 -1.51 -5.01
CA HIS A 18 8.81 -0.92 -3.99
C HIS A 18 8.52 -1.57 -2.65
N THR A 19 9.59 -1.89 -1.92
CA THR A 19 9.51 -2.50 -0.59
C THR A 19 9.91 -1.48 0.44
N PHE A 20 8.97 -1.12 1.29
CA PHE A 20 9.17 -0.26 2.44
C PHE A 20 9.48 -1.11 3.68
N GLU A 21 10.62 -0.84 4.32
CA GLU A 21 10.99 -1.46 5.59
C GLU A 21 10.98 -0.41 6.71
N LEU A 22 10.34 -0.75 7.82
CA LEU A 22 10.26 0.08 9.00
C LEU A 22 10.73 -0.71 10.22
N CYS A 23 11.81 -0.22 10.85
CA CYS A 23 12.38 -0.81 12.06
C CYS A 23 11.83 -0.17 13.37
N ALA A 24 10.71 0.55 13.30
CA ALA A 24 10.16 1.28 14.43
C ALA A 24 9.19 0.44 15.27
N GLU A 25 9.66 -0.07 16.41
CA GLU A 25 8.87 -0.89 17.35
C GLU A 25 7.79 -0.10 18.09
N ASN A 26 7.95 1.22 18.24
CA ASN A 26 7.03 2.07 19.03
C ASN A 26 5.77 2.56 18.30
N LEU A 27 5.60 2.25 17.00
CA LEU A 27 4.43 2.69 16.22
C LEU A 27 3.35 1.62 16.16
N SER A 28 2.08 2.02 16.23
CA SER A 28 0.94 1.11 16.01
C SER A 28 0.94 0.58 14.58
N SER A 29 0.44 -0.65 14.35
CA SER A 29 0.38 -1.26 13.01
C SER A 29 -0.28 -0.35 11.96
N LYS A 30 -1.30 0.43 12.37
CA LYS A 30 -1.96 1.43 11.52
C LYS A 30 -1.04 2.59 11.12
N GLU A 31 -0.20 3.10 12.02
CA GLU A 31 0.76 4.16 11.69
C GLU A 31 1.88 3.66 10.80
N ARG A 32 2.38 2.43 11.05
CA ARG A 32 3.39 1.79 10.20
C ARG A 32 2.88 1.63 8.76
N LEU A 33 1.63 1.19 8.64
CA LEU A 33 0.95 1.06 7.36
C LEU A 33 0.81 2.42 6.67
N ASN A 34 0.30 3.43 7.37
CA ASN A 34 0.11 4.78 6.80
C ASN A 34 1.42 5.38 6.29
N ARG A 35 2.50 5.27 7.09
CA ARG A 35 3.86 5.66 6.69
C ARG A 35 4.34 4.94 5.43
N GLY A 36 4.12 3.63 5.38
CA GLY A 36 4.52 2.83 4.22
C GLY A 36 3.77 3.23 2.96
N ILE A 37 2.45 3.46 3.06
CA ILE A 37 1.63 3.91 1.94
C ILE A 37 2.06 5.30 1.48
N GLU A 38 2.24 6.25 2.39
CA GLU A 38 2.72 7.59 2.04
C GLU A 38 4.09 7.52 1.34
N ALA A 39 5.02 6.71 1.85
CA ALA A 39 6.33 6.51 1.23
C ALA A 39 6.23 5.89 -0.16
N LEU A 40 5.37 4.89 -0.34
CA LEU A 40 5.11 4.27 -1.63
C LEU A 40 4.47 5.26 -2.61
N CYS A 41 3.44 5.99 -2.19
CA CYS A 41 2.78 7.00 -3.01
C CYS A 41 3.76 8.07 -3.47
N TYR A 42 4.61 8.54 -2.55
CA TYR A 42 5.68 9.48 -2.85
C TYR A 42 6.72 8.90 -3.82
N HIS A 43 7.12 7.64 -3.63
CA HIS A 43 8.10 6.98 -4.50
C HIS A 43 7.58 6.74 -5.92
N PHE A 44 6.30 6.41 -6.07
CA PHE A 44 5.67 6.15 -7.36
C PHE A 44 5.14 7.42 -8.05
N ASP A 45 5.23 8.58 -7.40
CA ASP A 45 4.64 9.84 -7.86
C ASP A 45 3.14 9.68 -8.17
N ILE A 46 2.42 9.02 -7.26
CA ILE A 46 0.97 8.81 -7.36
C ILE A 46 0.24 9.55 -6.24
N GLN A 47 -1.00 9.93 -6.51
CA GLN A 47 -1.88 10.51 -5.51
C GLN A 47 -2.17 9.48 -4.39
N ASN A 48 -2.44 9.94 -3.17
CA ASN A 48 -2.80 9.05 -2.08
C ASN A 48 -4.19 8.44 -2.33
N PRO A 49 -4.33 7.09 -2.33
CA PRO A 49 -5.64 6.48 -2.47
C PRO A 49 -6.54 6.80 -1.28
N MET A 50 -7.85 6.88 -1.54
CA MET A 50 -8.84 6.95 -0.48
C MET A 50 -8.83 5.66 0.35
N TRP A 51 -8.66 5.83 1.65
CA TRP A 51 -8.73 4.73 2.60
C TRP A 51 -10.18 4.35 2.86
N LEU A 52 -10.62 3.21 2.33
CA LEU A 52 -11.96 2.68 2.56
C LEU A 52 -11.98 1.65 3.70
N SER A 53 -13.18 1.43 4.24
CA SER A 53 -13.44 0.44 5.29
C SER A 53 -13.05 -0.97 4.86
N ASP A 54 -13.29 -1.32 3.58
CA ASP A 54 -12.88 -2.59 2.99
C ASP A 54 -11.35 -2.77 3.07
N ASN A 55 -10.57 -1.73 2.77
CA ASN A 55 -9.11 -1.83 2.72
C ASN A 55 -8.53 -2.08 4.12
N THR A 56 -9.12 -1.45 5.14
CA THR A 56 -8.78 -1.72 6.55
C THR A 56 -9.10 -3.16 6.93
N ARG A 57 -10.20 -3.70 6.41
CA ARG A 57 -10.64 -5.06 6.69
C ARG A 57 -9.77 -6.08 5.99
N ASP A 58 -9.48 -5.92 4.70
CA ASP A 58 -8.59 -6.77 3.92
C ASP A 58 -7.17 -6.78 4.51
N ILE A 59 -6.60 -5.62 4.84
CA ILE A 59 -5.26 -5.59 5.45
C ILE A 59 -5.23 -6.35 6.79
N ALA A 60 -6.31 -6.28 7.58
CA ALA A 60 -6.39 -6.97 8.87
C ALA A 60 -6.67 -8.47 8.73
N LEU A 61 -7.37 -8.90 7.67
CA LEU A 61 -7.75 -10.29 7.43
C LEU A 61 -6.67 -11.10 6.70
N ILE A 62 -6.09 -10.51 5.66
CA ILE A 62 -5.18 -11.18 4.73
C ILE A 62 -3.82 -10.50 4.61
N GLY A 63 -3.60 -9.37 5.28
CA GLY A 63 -2.33 -8.64 5.21
C GLY A 63 -2.09 -7.92 3.89
N LYS A 64 -3.08 -7.83 2.99
CA LYS A 64 -2.94 -7.20 1.68
C LYS A 64 -4.18 -6.40 1.31
N THR A 65 -4.03 -5.37 0.49
CA THR A 65 -5.15 -4.62 -0.07
C THR A 65 -4.78 -4.01 -1.42
N SER A 66 -5.78 -3.81 -2.29
CA SER A 66 -5.58 -3.35 -3.66
C SER A 66 -6.45 -2.12 -3.95
N PHE A 67 -5.81 -1.01 -4.29
CA PHE A 67 -6.40 0.27 -4.66
C PHE A 67 -6.51 0.39 -6.17
N LYS A 68 -7.73 0.34 -6.70
CA LYS A 68 -8.03 0.59 -8.13
C LYS A 68 -8.52 2.02 -8.35
N GLU A 69 -8.80 2.41 -9.59
CA GLU A 69 -9.31 3.74 -9.98
C GLU A 69 -10.42 4.30 -9.09
N HIS A 70 -11.37 3.47 -8.62
CA HIS A 70 -12.46 3.93 -7.77
C HIS A 70 -12.04 4.43 -6.39
N HIS A 71 -10.79 4.18 -5.97
CA HIS A 71 -10.21 4.74 -4.75
C HIS A 71 -9.54 6.09 -4.99
N TYR A 72 -9.48 6.55 -6.23
CA TYR A 72 -8.80 7.78 -6.62
C TYR A 72 -9.82 8.79 -7.10
N THR A 73 -9.58 10.06 -6.79
CA THR A 73 -10.46 11.14 -7.24
C THR A 73 -10.08 11.67 -8.61
N GLU A 74 -8.91 11.28 -9.13
CA GLU A 74 -8.40 11.61 -10.47
C GLU A 74 -7.98 10.35 -11.22
N GLU A 75 -7.93 10.44 -12.56
CA GLU A 75 -7.48 9.36 -13.42
C GLU A 75 -6.04 8.96 -13.11
N ILE A 76 -5.86 7.70 -12.73
CA ILE A 76 -4.55 7.10 -12.52
C ILE A 76 -4.04 6.48 -13.81
N TYR A 77 -2.73 6.53 -14.04
CA TYR A 77 -2.13 5.94 -15.23
C TYR A 77 -2.00 4.41 -15.15
N PHE A 78 -2.43 3.78 -14.06
CA PHE A 78 -2.29 2.35 -13.75
C PHE A 78 -3.65 1.68 -13.51
N ASP A 79 -3.71 0.35 -13.54
CA ASP A 79 -4.97 -0.40 -13.31
C ASP A 79 -5.29 -0.47 -11.81
N TYR A 80 -4.29 -0.86 -11.02
CA TYR A 80 -4.39 -0.94 -9.57
C TYR A 80 -3.02 -0.87 -8.90
N PHE A 81 -3.00 -0.28 -7.71
CA PHE A 81 -1.90 -0.26 -6.78
C PHE A 81 -2.20 -1.26 -5.67
N GLU A 82 -1.39 -2.28 -5.51
CA GLU A 82 -1.54 -3.28 -4.46
C GLU A 82 -0.46 -3.12 -3.41
N ILE A 83 -0.84 -3.26 -2.14
CA ILE A 83 0.09 -3.32 -1.02
C ILE A 83 -0.09 -4.62 -0.24
N GLU A 84 1.01 -5.17 0.23
CA GLU A 84 1.07 -6.41 0.99
C GLU A 84 2.06 -6.29 2.15
N ILE A 85 1.63 -6.66 3.34
CA ILE A 85 2.47 -6.74 4.54
C ILE A 85 3.19 -8.10 4.47
N ILE A 86 4.51 -8.06 4.29
CA ILE A 86 5.34 -9.26 4.13
C ILE A 86 5.86 -9.78 5.46
N GLU A 87 6.15 -8.89 6.41
CA GLU A 87 6.57 -9.25 7.76
C GLU A 87 5.95 -8.30 8.77
N ASP A 88 5.27 -8.88 9.76
CA ASP A 88 4.95 -8.25 11.04
C ASP A 88 5.48 -9.20 12.12
N HIS A 89 6.71 -8.97 12.55
CA HIS A 89 7.23 -9.64 13.75
C HIS A 89 6.69 -8.88 14.96
N GLU A 90 5.63 -9.41 15.58
CA GLU A 90 5.23 -9.12 16.97
C GLU A 90 6.33 -9.47 17.98
#